data_AF-A0A6S6SCN8-F1
#
_entry.id   AF-A0A6S6SCN8-F1
#
_cell.length_a   1.000
_cell.length_b   1.000
_cell.length_c   1.000
_cell.angle_alpha   90.00
_cell.angle_beta   90.00
_cell.angle_gamma   90.00
#
_symmetry.space_group_name_H-M   'P 1'
#
loop_
_entity.id
_entity.type
_entity.pdbx_description
1 polymer ?
#
loop_
_entity_poly.entity_id
_entity_poly.type
_entity_poly.pdbx_seq_one_letter_code
_entity_poly.pdbx_strand_id
1 'polypeptide(L)' 'MSKKITVGPVGYMPQSAPSMGVELSPEGKALLYGNIVEEEEAMRDAAKALLTMDNPTIFPGPQVLWDWREDV' A
#
# COMPACT_ATOMS: atom_id res chain seq x y z
N MET A 1 22.71 -17.95 -11.49
CA MET A 1 22.24 -17.03 -12.55
C MET A 1 21.56 -15.84 -11.87
N SER A 2 21.97 -14.63 -12.25
CA SER A 2 21.43 -13.36 -11.72
C SER A 2 19.94 -13.22 -12.06
N LYS A 3 19.11 -12.94 -11.05
CA LYS A 3 17.67 -12.69 -11.19
C LYS A 3 17.46 -11.20 -11.48
N LYS A 4 16.97 -10.87 -12.68
CA LYS A 4 16.69 -9.48 -13.09
C LYS A 4 15.19 -9.22 -12.94
N ILE A 5 14.83 -8.21 -12.16
CA ILE A 5 13.44 -7.73 -12.05
C ILE A 5 13.08 -7.02 -13.36
N THR A 6 12.08 -7.52 -14.07
CA THR A 6 11.46 -6.82 -15.19
C THR A 6 10.26 -6.03 -14.67
N VAL A 7 10.44 -4.72 -14.55
CA VAL A 7 9.33 -3.76 -14.44
C VAL A 7 8.37 -3.99 -15.61
N GLY A 8 7.06 -3.78 -15.37
CA GLY A 8 6.03 -3.80 -16.41
C GLY A 8 6.43 -2.93 -17.61
N PRO A 9 5.80 -3.11 -18.78
CA PRO A 9 6.30 -2.57 -20.05
C PRO A 9 6.74 -1.12 -19.89
N VAL A 10 8.04 -0.90 -20.15
CA VAL A 10 8.68 0.42 -20.00
C VAL A 10 7.85 1.44 -20.77
N GLY A 11 7.38 2.48 -20.07
CA GLY A 11 6.58 3.56 -20.66
C GLY A 11 5.06 3.41 -20.54
N TYR A 12 4.54 2.32 -19.99
CA TYR A 12 3.14 2.27 -19.58
C TYR A 12 3.00 2.61 -18.11
N MET A 13 2.41 3.78 -17.82
CA MET A 13 1.86 4.03 -16.49
C MET A 13 0.65 3.11 -16.33
N PRO A 14 0.57 2.30 -15.25
CA PRO A 14 -0.65 1.57 -14.96
C PRO A 14 -1.80 2.55 -14.81
N GLN A 15 -3.02 2.10 -15.10
CA GLN A 15 -4.22 2.90 -14.87
C GLN A 15 -4.24 3.32 -13.40
N SER A 16 -4.50 4.61 -13.16
CA SER A 16 -4.52 5.14 -11.79
C SER A 16 -5.66 4.50 -10.99
N ALA A 17 -5.46 4.30 -9.69
CA ALA A 17 -6.48 3.72 -8.81
C ALA A 17 -7.82 4.50 -8.88
N PRO A 18 -7.85 5.85 -8.88
CA PRO A 18 -9.10 6.59 -9.08
C PRO A 18 -9.76 6.32 -10.44
N SER A 19 -8.98 6.19 -11.52
CA SER A 19 -9.51 5.82 -12.85
C SER A 19 -10.09 4.41 -12.90
N MET A 20 -9.75 3.55 -11.93
CA MET A 20 -10.33 2.23 -11.74
C MET A 20 -11.55 2.24 -10.81
N GLY A 21 -11.96 3.41 -10.31
CA GLY A 21 -13.09 3.54 -9.38
C GLY A 21 -12.72 3.31 -7.90
N VAL A 22 -11.44 3.32 -7.55
CA VAL A 22 -11.01 3.23 -6.15
C VAL A 22 -11.23 4.58 -5.48
N GLU A 23 -12.02 4.57 -4.41
CA GLU A 23 -12.32 5.73 -3.57
C GLU A 23 -11.62 5.60 -2.21
N LEU A 24 -11.55 6.69 -1.44
CA LEU A 24 -11.05 6.64 -0.07
C LEU A 24 -11.98 5.81 0.82
N SER A 25 -11.42 5.01 1.73
CA SER A 25 -12.24 4.32 2.72
C SER A 25 -12.85 5.32 3.70
N PRO A 26 -14.11 5.13 4.12
CA PRO A 26 -14.70 5.89 5.21
C PRO A 26 -14.01 5.56 6.55
N GLU A 27 -14.24 6.39 7.56
CA GLU A 27 -13.75 6.16 8.92
C GLU A 27 -14.21 4.78 9.45
N GLY A 28 -13.31 4.04 10.10
CA GLY A 28 -13.57 2.69 10.59
C GLY A 28 -13.53 1.59 9.52
N LYS A 29 -13.13 1.91 8.28
CA LYS A 29 -12.84 0.95 7.20
C LYS A 29 -11.43 1.16 6.67
N ALA A 30 -10.93 0.15 5.97
CA ALA A 30 -9.65 0.22 5.29
C ALA A 30 -9.78 -0.06 3.78
N LEU A 31 -8.77 0.37 3.03
CA LEU A 31 -8.58 -0.03 1.64
C LEU A 31 -7.62 -1.22 1.57
N LEU A 32 -8.09 -2.34 1.03
CA LEU A 32 -7.29 -3.52 0.73
C LEU A 32 -7.37 -3.82 -0.77
N TYR A 33 -6.26 -3.58 -1.48
CA TYR A 33 -6.13 -3.78 -2.93
C TYR A 33 -7.25 -3.14 -3.75
N GLY A 34 -7.70 -1.95 -3.35
CA GLY A 34 -8.78 -1.19 -4.01
C GLY A 34 -10.19 -1.49 -3.53
N ASN A 35 -10.36 -2.42 -2.58
CA ASN A 35 -11.65 -2.75 -1.97
C ASN A 35 -11.76 -2.13 -0.58
N ILE A 36 -12.96 -1.67 -0.23
CA ILE A 36 -13.27 -1.24 1.13
C ILE A 36 -13.56 -2.48 1.98
N VAL A 37 -12.80 -2.67 3.05
CA VAL A 37 -12.89 -3.81 3.97
C VAL A 37 -12.90 -3.34 5.43
N GLU A 38 -13.12 -4.25 6.37
CA GLU A 38 -12.89 -3.97 7.79
C GLU A 38 -11.40 -3.74 8.08
N GLU A 39 -11.09 -2.86 9.02
CA GLU A 39 -9.70 -2.56 9.41
C GLU A 39 -8.93 -3.81 9.85
N GLU A 40 -9.59 -4.69 10.61
CA GLU A 40 -8.99 -5.95 11.09
C GLU A 40 -8.59 -6.88 9.94
N GLU A 41 -9.36 -6.89 8.84
CA GLU A 41 -9.03 -7.70 7.68
C GLU A 41 -7.78 -7.17 6.99
N ALA A 42 -7.74 -5.86 6.71
CA ALA A 42 -6.58 -5.21 6.12
C ALA A 42 -5.32 -5.37 7.00
N MET A 43 -5.47 -5.26 8.33
CA MET A 43 -4.35 -5.40 9.26
C MET A 43 -3.79 -6.83 9.28
N ARG A 44 -4.65 -7.85 9.22
CA ARG A 44 -4.21 -9.25 9.13
C ARG A 44 -3.46 -9.53 7.84
N ASP A 45 -3.88 -8.95 6.73
CA ASP A 45 -3.18 -9.07 5.45
C ASP A 45 -1.80 -8.41 5.53
N ALA A 46 -1.75 -7.15 5.99
CA ALA A 46 -0.51 -6.41 6.19
C ALA A 46 0.49 -7.16 7.09
N ALA A 47 0.02 -7.73 8.21
CA ALA A 47 0.87 -8.52 9.11
C ALA A 47 1.47 -9.77 8.44
N LYS A 48 0.67 -10.49 7.62
CA LYS A 48 1.17 -11.63 6.85
C LYS A 48 2.21 -11.20 5.83
N ALA A 49 1.97 -10.11 5.11
CA ALA A 49 2.91 -9.58 4.13
C ALA A 49 4.25 -9.21 4.78
N LEU A 50 4.21 -8.49 5.91
CA LEU A 50 5.41 -8.12 6.66
C LEU A 50 6.18 -9.32 7.21
N LEU A 51 5.48 -10.35 7.69
CA LEU A 51 6.11 -11.55 8.26
C LEU A 51 6.74 -12.47 7.22
N THR A 52 6.17 -12.52 6.00
CA THR A 52 6.52 -13.56 5.01
C THR A 52 7.37 -13.08 3.85
N MET A 53 7.50 -11.76 3.63
CA MET A 53 8.39 -11.24 2.61
C MET A 53 9.86 -11.38 3.03
N ASP A 54 10.72 -11.81 2.10
CA ASP A 54 12.18 -11.86 2.32
C ASP A 54 12.78 -10.47 2.59
N ASN A 55 12.15 -9.42 2.06
CA ASN A 55 12.52 -8.02 2.27
C ASN A 55 11.24 -7.15 2.35
N PRO A 56 10.57 -7.11 3.52
CA PRO A 56 9.36 -6.33 3.68
C PRO A 56 9.67 -4.84 3.52
N THR A 57 8.98 -4.16 2.60
CA THR A 57 9.17 -2.72 2.35
C THR A 57 7.91 -1.96 2.71
N ILE A 58 8.06 -0.95 3.57
CA ILE A 58 7.00 -0.01 3.91
C ILE A 58 7.39 1.34 3.30
N PHE A 59 6.45 1.98 2.60
CA PHE A 59 6.60 3.35 2.13
C PHE A 59 5.81 4.27 3.07
N PRO A 60 6.43 4.81 4.13
CA PRO A 60 5.74 5.74 5.01
C PRO A 60 5.43 7.02 4.22
N GLY A 61 4.14 7.38 4.20
CA GLY A 61 3.69 8.61 3.56
C GLY A 61 4.18 9.86 4.29
N PRO A 62 4.08 11.04 3.66
CA PRO A 62 4.52 12.30 4.25
C PRO A 62 3.92 12.59 5.63
N GLN A 63 2.66 12.22 5.85
CA GLN A 63 2.00 12.39 7.14
C GLN A 63 2.70 11.60 8.24
N VAL A 64 3.08 10.34 7.99
CA VAL A 64 3.83 9.54 8.97
C VAL A 64 5.27 10.03 9.12
N LEU A 65 5.87 10.62 8.07
CA LEU A 65 7.25 11.10 8.12
C LEU A 65 7.40 12.49 8.75
N TRP A 66 6.39 13.35 8.64
CA TRP A 66 6.46 14.75 9.04
C TRP A 66 5.56 15.06 10.24
N ASP A 67 4.40 14.42 10.37
CA ASP A 67 3.45 14.61 11.47
C ASP A 67 3.58 13.49 12.54
N TRP A 68 4.82 13.05 12.79
CA TRP A 68 5.09 11.96 13.74
C TRP A 68 5.15 12.43 15.20
N ARG A 69 5.12 13.74 15.45
CA ARG A 69 5.18 14.38 16.76
C ARG A 69 4.54 15.76 16.69
N GLU A 70 3.90 16.23 17.77
CA GLU A 70 3.13 17.50 17.82
C GLU A 70 3.91 18.77 17.43
N ASP A 71 5.24 18.73 17.38
CA ASP A 71 6.14 19.86 17.12
C ASP A 71 7.13 19.61 15.97
N VAL A 72 6.81 18.70 15.04
CA VAL A 72 7.54 18.51 13.77
C VAL A 72 6.66 18.94 12.60
#